data_AF-A0A832WXS1-F1
#
_entry.id   AF-A0A832WXS1-F1
#
_cell.length_a   1.000
_cell.length_b   1.000
_cell.length_c   1.000
_cell.angle_alpha   90.00
_cell.angle_beta   90.00
_cell.angle_gamma   90.00
#
_symmetry.space_group_name_H-M   'P 1'
#
loop_
_entity.id
_entity.type
_entity.pdbx_description
1 polymer ?
#
loop_
_entity_poly.entity_id
_entity_poly.type
_entity_poly.pdbx_seq_one_letter_code
_entity_poly.pdbx_strand_id
1 'polypeptide(L)'
;MSDFRHISQKESEPDRVMQIINNTLCKRSRHGMFATATYITLDIDNRTMSITNAGHFPLVIRNHEGVISQHGLNGGISQGILPDPKYQTEQVILNPGDIGLLYSDGATEAQNKNKQQFNFSGISYILEQEAQISPEELISRLQQ
;
A
#
# COMPACT_ATOMS: atom_id res chain seq x y z
N MET A 1 11.48 14.15 0.42
CA MET A 1 12.14 12.84 0.24
C MET A 1 13.35 12.58 1.14
N SER A 2 13.93 13.58 1.83
CA SER A 2 15.07 13.37 2.76
C SER A 2 14.68 12.66 4.07
N ASP A 3 13.52 12.99 4.66
CA ASP A 3 13.19 12.52 6.01
C ASP A 3 12.78 11.05 6.08
N PHE A 4 11.92 10.58 5.17
CA PHE A 4 11.52 9.16 5.13
C PHE A 4 12.75 8.25 5.10
N ARG A 5 13.66 8.49 4.16
CA ARG A 5 14.88 7.69 4.00
C ARG A 5 15.78 7.75 5.23
N HIS A 6 15.90 8.91 5.87
CA HIS A 6 16.69 9.06 7.09
C HIS A 6 16.08 8.31 8.28
N ILE A 7 14.76 8.36 8.42
CA ILE A 7 14.02 7.75 9.53
C ILE A 7 13.99 6.23 9.38
N SER A 8 13.67 5.72 8.18
CA SER A 8 13.56 4.27 7.92
C SER A 8 14.90 3.52 8.01
N GLN A 9 16.03 4.23 8.00
CA GLN A 9 17.35 3.65 8.27
C GLN A 9 17.65 3.47 9.76
N LYS A 10 16.90 4.14 10.64
CA LYS A 10 17.15 4.17 12.09
C LYS A 10 16.06 3.49 12.91
N GLU A 11 14.88 3.36 12.34
CA GLU A 11 13.71 2.73 12.95
C GLU A 11 13.26 1.58 12.06
N SER A 12 13.14 0.38 12.64
CA SER A 12 12.77 -0.84 11.92
C SER A 12 11.28 -1.09 11.93
N GLU A 13 10.57 -0.59 12.94
CA GLU A 13 9.14 -0.84 13.10
C GLU A 13 8.32 0.07 12.16
N PRO A 14 7.54 -0.48 11.20
CA PRO A 14 6.87 0.32 10.18
C PRO A 14 5.86 1.35 10.71
N ASP A 15 5.12 1.02 11.76
CA ASP A 15 4.21 1.93 12.46
C ASP A 15 4.95 3.10 13.10
N ARG A 16 6.12 2.85 13.70
CA ARG A 16 6.96 3.88 14.31
C ARG A 16 7.57 4.80 13.27
N VAL A 17 8.07 4.26 12.15
CA VAL A 17 8.53 5.07 11.01
C VAL A 17 7.41 6.02 10.57
N MET A 18 6.21 5.49 10.37
CA MET A 18 5.04 6.27 9.93
C MET A 18 4.60 7.30 10.96
N GLN A 19 4.71 7.00 12.26
CA GLN A 19 4.43 7.96 13.33
C GLN A 19 5.42 9.13 13.35
N ILE A 20 6.73 8.84 13.24
CA ILE A 20 7.78 9.88 13.23
C ILE A 20 7.65 10.78 12.00
N ILE A 21 7.37 10.20 10.83
CA ILE A 21 7.13 10.95 9.60
C ILE A 21 5.91 11.85 9.74
N ASN A 22 4.81 11.33 10.28
CA ASN A 22 3.60 12.10 10.50
C ASN A 22 3.90 13.33 11.37
N ASN A 23 4.57 13.12 12.50
CA ASN A 23 4.89 14.20 13.42
C ASN A 23 5.86 15.22 12.81
N THR A 24 6.78 14.77 11.95
CA THR A 24 7.67 15.64 11.18
C THR A 24 6.87 16.49 10.20
N LEU A 25 5.88 15.91 9.51
CA LEU A 25 4.98 16.61 8.62
C LEU A 25 4.12 17.61 9.39
N CYS A 26 3.45 17.21 10.47
CA CYS A 26 2.64 18.13 11.30
C CYS A 26 3.43 19.36 11.76
N LYS A 27 4.71 19.21 12.12
CA LYS A 27 5.58 20.33 12.53
C LYS A 27 5.99 21.25 11.37
N ARG A 28 6.09 20.72 10.15
CA ARG A 28 6.56 21.45 8.97
C ARG A 28 5.44 21.99 8.09
N SER A 29 4.25 21.38 8.16
CA SER A 29 3.11 21.74 7.33
C SER A 29 2.65 23.15 7.64
N ARG A 30 2.98 24.09 6.76
CA ARG A 30 2.26 25.36 6.64
C ARG A 30 0.98 25.06 5.87
N HIS A 31 -0.19 25.36 6.44
CA HIS A 31 -1.52 25.32 5.77
C HIS A 31 -2.12 23.92 5.46
N GLY A 32 -2.23 23.03 6.45
CA GLY A 32 -3.13 21.86 6.31
C GLY A 32 -2.74 20.85 5.23
N MET A 33 -1.48 20.83 4.80
CA MET A 33 -0.97 19.82 3.88
C MET A 33 -0.93 18.44 4.55
N PHE A 34 -1.51 17.46 3.88
CA PHE A 34 -1.51 16.05 4.27
C PHE A 34 -1.11 15.16 3.09
N ALA A 35 -0.76 13.90 3.38
CA ALA A 35 -0.47 12.90 2.36
C ALA A 35 -1.01 11.53 2.79
N THR A 36 -1.48 10.72 1.84
CA THR A 36 -1.74 9.30 2.06
C THR A 36 -0.47 8.51 1.80
N ALA A 37 -0.24 7.43 2.54
CA ALA A 37 0.91 6.55 2.29
C ALA A 37 0.65 5.12 2.81
N THR A 38 1.27 4.14 2.16
CA THR A 38 1.43 2.79 2.67
C THR A 38 2.93 2.50 2.75
N TYR A 39 3.39 2.00 3.89
CA TYR A 39 4.76 1.55 4.09
C TYR A 39 4.78 0.04 4.28
N ILE A 40 5.63 -0.63 3.52
CA ILE A 40 5.80 -2.08 3.54
C ILE A 40 7.26 -2.42 3.75
N THR A 41 7.53 -3.35 4.65
CA THR A 41 8.81 -4.03 4.79
C THR A 41 8.63 -5.50 4.51
N LEU A 42 9.61 -6.11 3.86
CA LEU A 42 9.62 -7.54 3.54
C LEU A 42 10.86 -8.17 4.16
N ASP A 43 10.64 -9.04 5.15
CA ASP A 43 11.65 -9.96 5.64
C ASP A 43 11.68 -11.16 4.69
N ILE A 44 12.75 -11.27 3.90
CA ILE A 44 12.90 -12.31 2.88
C ILE A 44 13.17 -13.67 3.53
N ASP A 45 13.95 -13.70 4.62
CA ASP A 45 14.34 -14.94 5.30
C ASP A 45 13.13 -15.60 5.97
N ASN A 46 12.27 -14.78 6.60
CA ASN A 46 11.04 -15.24 7.24
C ASN A 46 9.80 -15.16 6.33
N ARG A 47 9.95 -14.68 5.09
CA ARG A 47 8.87 -14.39 4.12
C ARG A 47 7.70 -13.61 4.73
N THR A 48 8.01 -12.68 5.63
CA THR A 48 7.02 -11.92 6.38
C THR A 48 6.95 -10.52 5.85
N MET A 49 5.78 -10.13 5.35
CA MET A 49 5.47 -8.77 4.94
C MET A 49 4.82 -8.04 6.11
N SER A 50 5.34 -6.87 6.47
CA SER A 50 4.72 -5.97 7.46
C SER A 50 4.17 -4.74 6.74
N ILE A 51 2.93 -4.38 7.03
CA ILE A 51 2.14 -3.40 6.29
C ILE A 51 1.61 -2.36 7.27
N THR A 52 1.98 -1.10 7.06
CA THR A 52 1.39 0.04 7.78
C THR A 52 0.79 1.00 6.76
N ASN A 53 -0.50 1.28 6.91
CA ASN A 53 -1.22 2.21 6.03
C ASN A 53 -1.54 3.51 6.79
N ALA A 54 -1.46 4.65 6.12
CA ALA A 54 -1.84 5.95 6.64
C ALA A 54 -2.79 6.64 5.65
N GLY A 55 -4.04 6.17 5.64
CA GLY A 55 -5.12 6.70 4.82
C GLY A 55 -4.98 6.42 3.32
N HIS A 56 -4.13 5.48 2.91
CA HIS A 56 -3.97 5.10 1.49
C HIS A 56 -4.82 3.88 1.13
N PHE A 57 -4.82 3.47 -0.13
CA PHE A 57 -5.49 2.24 -0.54
C PHE A 57 -4.86 1.00 0.12
N PRO A 58 -5.67 -0.03 0.46
CA PRO A 58 -5.17 -1.29 0.99
C PRO A 58 -4.22 -1.99 0.02
N LEU A 59 -3.28 -2.75 0.56
CA LEU A 59 -2.52 -3.71 -0.24
C LEU A 59 -3.45 -4.86 -0.63
N VAL A 60 -3.41 -5.28 -1.89
CA VAL A 60 -4.15 -6.44 -2.37
C VAL A 60 -3.20 -7.62 -2.51
N ILE A 61 -3.53 -8.75 -1.91
CA ILE A 61 -2.77 -9.99 -2.05
C ILE A 61 -3.66 -11.03 -2.74
N ARG A 62 -3.17 -11.54 -3.86
CA ARG A 62 -3.68 -12.77 -4.48
C ARG A 62 -2.77 -13.91 -4.06
N ASN A 63 -3.31 -14.91 -3.35
CA ASN A 63 -2.52 -16.09 -2.99
C ASN A 63 -2.33 -17.04 -4.19
N HIS A 64 -1.47 -18.05 -4.02
CA HIS A 64 -1.21 -19.08 -5.03
C HIS A 64 -2.47 -19.88 -5.46
N GLU A 65 -3.52 -19.94 -4.64
CA GLU A 65 -4.81 -20.56 -4.96
C GLU A 65 -5.75 -19.60 -5.73
N GLY A 66 -5.36 -18.35 -5.95
CA GLY A 66 -6.14 -17.32 -6.63
C GLY A 66 -7.10 -16.55 -5.73
N VAL A 67 -7.05 -16.75 -4.41
CA VAL A 67 -7.89 -16.03 -3.45
C VAL A 67 -7.33 -14.62 -3.24
N ILE A 68 -8.20 -13.63 -3.35
CA ILE A 68 -7.87 -12.20 -3.17
C ILE A 68 -8.22 -11.76 -1.74
N SER A 69 -7.32 -11.00 -1.13
CA SER A 69 -7.46 -10.41 0.20
C SER A 69 -6.91 -8.99 0.23
N GLN A 70 -7.43 -8.17 1.15
CA GLN A 70 -7.01 -6.78 1.34
C GLN A 70 -6.40 -6.58 2.73
N HIS A 71 -5.27 -5.89 2.78
CA HIS A 71 -4.47 -5.68 3.99
C HIS A 71 -4.16 -4.20 4.23
N GLY A 72 -4.00 -3.83 5.51
CA GLY A 72 -3.79 -2.45 5.94
C GLY A 72 -5.07 -1.63 6.07
N LEU A 73 -6.23 -2.29 6.18
CA LEU A 73 -7.54 -1.61 6.34
C LEU A 73 -7.63 -0.79 7.64
N ASN A 74 -6.87 -1.18 8.66
CA ASN A 74 -6.85 -0.52 9.98
C ASN A 74 -5.67 0.46 10.14
N GLY A 75 -5.11 0.93 9.03
CA GLY A 75 -3.85 1.69 9.00
C GLY A 75 -3.82 2.90 9.93
N GLY A 76 -4.83 3.77 9.85
CA GLY A 76 -4.91 5.02 10.62
C GLY A 76 -5.16 6.24 9.74
N ILE A 77 -5.01 7.43 10.33
CA ILE A 77 -5.26 8.72 9.68
C ILE A 77 -4.17 9.07 8.66
N SER A 78 -4.48 9.86 7.63
CA SER A 78 -3.46 10.32 6.68
C SER A 78 -2.38 11.17 7.36
N GLN A 79 -1.18 11.09 6.80
CA GLN A 79 0.02 11.74 7.32
C GLN A 79 -0.13 13.26 7.35
N GLY A 80 0.25 13.89 8.47
CA GLY A 80 0.27 15.34 8.64
C GLY A 80 -1.04 15.95 9.18
N ILE A 81 -2.10 15.15 9.36
CA ILE A 81 -3.40 15.67 9.81
C ILE A 81 -3.44 15.95 11.32
N LEU A 82 -3.04 14.98 12.15
CA LEU A 82 -3.04 15.10 13.61
C LEU A 82 -1.68 14.69 14.18
N PRO A 83 -1.16 15.36 15.21
CA PRO A 83 0.04 14.93 15.91
C PRO A 83 -0.21 13.63 16.67
N ASP A 84 0.86 12.85 16.83
CA ASP A 84 0.93 11.60 17.60
C ASP A 84 -0.16 10.55 17.26
N PRO A 85 -0.40 10.26 15.97
CA PRO A 85 -1.35 9.22 15.58
C PRO A 85 -0.80 7.84 15.99
N LYS A 86 -1.72 6.91 16.19
CA LYS A 86 -1.40 5.49 16.32
C LYS A 86 -1.64 4.82 14.98
N TYR A 87 -0.57 4.32 14.39
CA TYR A 87 -0.63 3.45 13.22
C TYR A 87 -0.60 1.99 13.67
N GLN A 88 -1.17 1.11 12.86
CA GLN A 88 -1.10 -0.34 13.08
C GLN A 88 -0.27 -1.00 11.98
N THR A 89 0.56 -1.96 12.39
CA THR A 89 1.28 -2.84 11.48
C THR A 89 0.56 -4.18 11.42
N GLU A 90 0.10 -4.54 10.23
CA GLU A 90 -0.41 -5.87 9.93
C GLU A 90 0.73 -6.74 9.38
N GLN A 91 0.81 -8.01 9.79
CA GLN A 91 1.79 -8.95 9.28
C GLN A 91 1.11 -10.04 8.45
N VAL A 92 1.71 -10.35 7.31
CA VAL A 92 1.25 -11.40 6.39
C VAL A 92 2.43 -12.26 5.98
N ILE A 93 2.25 -13.59 6.00
CA ILE A 93 3.24 -14.54 5.47
C ILE A 93 2.99 -14.68 3.97
N LEU A 94 4.02 -14.46 3.17
CA LEU A 94 3.99 -14.67 1.72
C LEU A 94 4.49 -16.07 1.39
N ASN A 95 3.74 -16.75 0.52
CA ASN A 95 4.14 -18.02 -0.06
C ASN A 95 4.64 -17.83 -1.50
N PRO A 96 5.49 -18.74 -1.99
CA PRO A 96 5.87 -18.74 -3.41
C PRO A 96 4.61 -18.77 -4.30
N GLY A 97 4.53 -17.82 -5.24
CA GLY A 97 3.39 -17.67 -6.14
C GLY A 97 2.32 -16.66 -5.67
N ASP A 98 2.43 -16.13 -4.45
CA ASP A 98 1.59 -15.02 -4.00
C ASP A 98 1.99 -13.72 -4.72
N ILE A 99 1.00 -12.89 -5.06
CA ILE A 99 1.18 -11.60 -5.72
C ILE A 99 0.66 -10.50 -4.82
N GLY A 100 1.51 -9.54 -4.47
CA GLY A 100 1.13 -8.30 -3.77
C GLY A 100 1.03 -7.13 -4.75
N LEU A 101 -0.11 -6.42 -4.74
CA LEU A 101 -0.38 -5.25 -5.58
C LEU A 101 -0.61 -4.01 -4.73
N LEU A 102 0.31 -3.05 -4.84
CA LEU A 102 0.14 -1.67 -4.41
C LEU A 102 -0.39 -0.84 -5.56
N TYR A 103 -1.40 -0.02 -5.29
CA TYR A 103 -1.99 0.88 -6.28
C TYR A 103 -2.46 2.17 -5.60
N SER A 104 -2.61 3.22 -6.38
CA SER A 104 -3.19 4.49 -5.96
C SER A 104 -4.51 4.76 -6.69
N ASP A 105 -5.16 5.87 -6.35
CA ASP A 105 -6.38 6.37 -6.99
C ASP A 105 -6.27 6.39 -8.52
N GLY A 106 -5.13 6.80 -9.07
CA GLY A 106 -4.87 6.82 -10.51
C GLY A 106 -5.15 5.49 -11.23
N ALA A 107 -5.01 4.34 -10.55
CA ALA A 107 -5.36 3.04 -11.11
C ALA A 107 -6.89 2.82 -11.12
N THR A 108 -7.57 3.16 -10.03
CA THR A 108 -9.02 2.95 -9.89
C THR A 108 -9.86 4.01 -10.62
N GLU A 109 -9.33 5.22 -10.75
CA GLU A 109 -9.98 6.37 -11.38
C GLU A 109 -9.73 6.44 -12.88
N ALA A 110 -8.84 5.61 -13.43
CA ALA A 110 -8.61 5.48 -14.86
C ALA A 110 -9.93 5.18 -15.58
N GLN A 111 -10.21 5.93 -16.64
CA GLN A 111 -11.46 5.84 -17.38
C GLN A 111 -11.28 5.23 -18.75
N ASN A 112 -12.20 4.34 -19.13
CA ASN A 112 -12.29 3.85 -20.51
C ASN A 112 -12.91 4.90 -21.45
N LYS A 113 -13.02 4.59 -22.75
CA LYS A 113 -13.64 5.48 -23.76
C LYS A 113 -15.07 5.92 -23.44
N ASN A 114 -15.78 5.16 -22.61
CA ASN A 114 -17.14 5.45 -22.15
C ASN A 114 -17.18 6.22 -20.82
N LYS A 115 -16.05 6.74 -20.35
CA LYS A 115 -15.89 7.44 -19.06
C LYS A 115 -16.20 6.58 -17.82
N GLN A 116 -16.14 5.25 -17.97
CA GLN A 116 -16.34 4.33 -16.84
C GLN A 116 -15.00 4.10 -16.13
N GLN A 117 -14.99 4.25 -14.81
CA GLN A 117 -13.82 4.01 -13.96
C GLN A 117 -13.50 2.52 -13.84
N PHE A 118 -12.21 2.18 -13.87
CA PHE A 118 -11.72 0.80 -13.75
C PHE A 118 -12.06 0.17 -12.39
N ASN A 119 -11.96 0.96 -11.31
CA ASN A 119 -12.34 0.62 -9.94
C ASN A 119 -11.72 -0.69 -9.39
N PHE A 120 -12.10 -1.10 -8.18
CA PHE A 120 -11.53 -2.29 -7.54
C PHE A 120 -12.01 -3.62 -8.14
N SER A 121 -13.21 -3.67 -8.73
CA SER A 121 -13.71 -4.90 -9.37
C SER A 121 -12.93 -5.22 -10.64
N GLY A 122 -12.47 -4.21 -11.38
CA GLY A 122 -11.55 -4.39 -12.51
C GLY A 122 -10.22 -4.98 -12.06
N ILE A 123 -9.62 -4.44 -10.98
CA ILE A 123 -8.38 -4.99 -10.40
C ILE A 123 -8.57 -6.45 -9.98
N SER A 124 -9.66 -6.74 -9.26
CA SER A 124 -9.95 -8.09 -8.76
C SER A 124 -10.16 -9.07 -9.91
N TYR A 125 -10.89 -8.67 -10.96
CA TYR A 125 -11.11 -9.48 -12.15
C TYR A 125 -9.79 -9.88 -12.84
N ILE A 126 -8.86 -8.93 -13.05
CA ILE A 126 -7.56 -9.23 -13.67
C ILE A 126 -6.76 -10.19 -12.79
N LEU A 127 -6.76 -9.98 -11.47
CA LEU A 127 -6.07 -10.86 -10.53
C LEU A 127 -6.68 -12.28 -10.50
N GLU A 128 -8.00 -12.44 -10.64
CA GLU A 128 -8.66 -13.76 -10.62
C GLU A 128 -8.35 -14.60 -11.86
N GLN A 129 -8.32 -13.99 -13.05
CA GLN A 129 -8.24 -14.71 -14.33
C GLN A 129 -6.85 -15.29 -14.63
N GLU A 130 -5.79 -14.71 -14.07
CA GLU A 130 -4.42 -14.96 -14.52
C GLU A 130 -3.62 -15.73 -13.47
N ALA A 131 -3.76 -17.06 -13.46
CA ALA A 131 -2.90 -17.92 -12.65
C ALA A 131 -1.48 -17.93 -13.23
N GLN A 132 -0.51 -17.45 -12.45
CA GLN A 132 0.93 -17.38 -12.80
C GLN A 132 1.29 -16.30 -13.84
N ILE A 133 0.79 -15.09 -13.64
CA ILE A 133 1.25 -13.90 -14.36
C ILE A 133 2.49 -13.29 -13.70
N SER A 134 3.45 -12.80 -14.48
CA SER A 134 4.57 -12.03 -13.93
C SER A 134 4.09 -10.63 -13.49
N PRO A 135 4.77 -9.96 -12.54
CA PRO A 135 4.42 -8.60 -12.17
C PRO A 135 4.36 -7.63 -13.37
N GLU A 136 5.25 -7.77 -14.35
CA GLU A 136 5.32 -6.93 -15.55
C GLU A 136 4.12 -7.12 -16.47
N GLU A 137 3.70 -8.37 -16.69
CA GLU A 137 2.52 -8.68 -17.49
C GLU A 137 1.25 -8.20 -16.77
N LEU A 138 1.18 -8.34 -15.44
CA LEU A 138 0.06 -7.84 -14.64
C LEU A 138 -0.10 -6.33 -14.77
N ILE A 139 0.99 -5.57 -14.66
CA ILE A 139 0.97 -4.11 -14.87
C ILE A 139 0.53 -3.78 -16.31
N SER A 140 1.02 -4.51 -17.30
CA SER A 140 0.65 -4.30 -18.70
C SER A 140 -0.84 -4.53 -18.97
N ARG A 141 -1.48 -5.44 -18.23
CA ARG A 141 -2.93 -5.69 -18.30
C ARG A 141 -3.75 -4.63 -17.58
N LEU A 142 -3.26 -4.12 -16.46
CA LEU A 142 -3.92 -3.03 -15.71
C LEU A 142 -3.93 -1.69 -16.46
N GLN A 143 -3.08 -1.53 -17.48
CA GLN A 143 -2.93 -0.30 -18.26
C GLN A 143 -3.74 -0.27 -19.58
N GLN A 144 -4.45 -1.35 -19.92
CA GLN A 144 -5.26 -1.48 -21.15
C GLN A 144 -6.69 -0.99 -20.96
#